data_AF-F0ZA27-F1
#
_entry.id   AF-F0ZA27-F1
#
_cell.length_a   1.000
_cell.length_b   1.000
_cell.length_c   1.000
_cell.angle_alpha   90.00
_cell.angle_beta   90.00
_cell.angle_gamma   90.00
#
_symmetry.space_group_name_H-M   'P 1'
#
loop_
_entity.id
_entity.type
_entity.pdbx_description
1 polymer ?
#
loop_
_entity_poly.entity_id
_entity_poly.type
_entity_poly.pdbx_seq_one_letter_code
_entity_poly.pdbx_strand_id
1 'polypeptide(L)'
;MDSVIFEDNDQISVCSTIQNTATITFRNLDEFIKYLEENNCANDIEVSPCSKSHTFNRPVADPRLIVKATWCVYGNSLNTEFFYSCLKDKHCGDIIVDHYEPLVDDPEHFILSKGGRRILETPNAGGNSVWSEVLGYEVLHHCFGAQLKRTETEIEYAPGSKITDFSVDIDGSHIGVSVVRIINFFDLNGKTYKAVFTPEYARNLLYKKLFGVIASTEATVDKWEKQILFVWTTSSCVADIIVEEYWKVPAKLRSNTLVYVSHATNSEWLF
;
A
#
# COMPACT_ATOMS: atom_id res chain seq x y z
N MET A 1 -3.22 61.60 -42.94
CA MET A 1 -4.33 60.66 -42.75
C MET A 1 -3.76 59.31 -43.05
N ASP A 2 -3.55 58.59 -41.97
CA ASP A 2 -2.58 57.53 -41.80
C ASP A 2 -3.05 56.19 -42.36
N SER A 3 -2.04 55.41 -42.73
CA SER A 3 -2.01 53.98 -43.02
C SER A 3 -2.55 53.13 -41.87
N VAL A 4 -3.28 52.05 -42.18
CA VAL A 4 -3.21 50.80 -41.41
C VAL A 4 -3.38 49.60 -42.35
N ILE A 5 -2.34 48.78 -42.40
CA ILE A 5 -2.28 47.42 -42.93
C ILE A 5 -2.80 46.51 -41.80
N PHE A 6 -3.79 45.66 -42.07
CA PHE A 6 -4.18 44.61 -41.14
C PHE A 6 -3.41 43.33 -41.48
N GLU A 7 -2.45 43.00 -40.62
CA GLU A 7 -1.81 41.70 -40.53
C GLU A 7 -2.73 40.75 -39.75
N ASP A 8 -3.20 39.67 -40.38
CA ASP A 8 -3.85 38.57 -39.67
C ASP A 8 -2.77 37.72 -38.98
N ASN A 9 -2.63 37.96 -37.67
CA ASN A 9 -1.84 37.15 -36.75
C ASN A 9 -2.66 35.94 -36.31
N ASP A 10 -2.63 34.86 -37.10
CA ASP A 10 -3.09 33.53 -36.66
C ASP A 10 -2.05 32.90 -35.72
N GLN A 11 -1.98 33.41 -34.48
CA GLN A 11 -1.33 32.69 -33.39
C GLN A 11 -2.30 31.63 -32.85
N ILE A 12 -2.26 30.46 -33.47
CA ILE A 12 -2.74 29.23 -32.87
C ILE A 12 -1.90 29.01 -31.61
N SER A 13 -2.50 29.33 -30.47
CA SER A 13 -2.02 28.94 -29.14
C SER A 13 -2.03 27.41 -29.08
N VAL A 14 -0.88 26.81 -29.38
CA VAL A 14 -0.61 25.41 -29.07
C VAL A 14 -0.56 25.34 -27.56
N CYS A 15 -1.71 25.01 -26.96
CA CYS A 15 -1.80 24.61 -25.57
C CYS A 15 -0.98 23.33 -25.45
N SER A 16 0.29 23.48 -25.08
CA SER A 16 1.20 22.38 -24.79
C SER A 16 0.60 21.61 -23.63
N THR A 17 -0.09 20.53 -23.96
CA THR A 17 -0.48 19.51 -22.99
C THR A 17 0.82 19.02 -22.39
N ILE A 18 1.11 19.40 -21.15
CA ILE A 18 2.20 18.81 -20.38
C ILE A 18 1.78 17.35 -20.22
N GLN A 19 2.24 16.48 -21.12
CA GLN A 19 2.23 15.06 -20.88
C GLN A 19 3.10 14.88 -19.63
N ASN A 20 2.47 14.58 -18.51
CA ASN A 20 3.14 14.10 -17.30
C ASN A 20 3.83 12.78 -17.67
N THR A 21 5.03 12.87 -18.24
CA THR A 21 5.82 11.70 -18.56
C THR A 21 6.22 11.06 -17.23
N ALA A 22 5.81 9.81 -17.02
CA ALA A 22 6.26 9.04 -15.87
C ALA A 22 7.79 9.01 -15.83
N THR A 23 8.37 9.31 -14.67
CA THR A 23 9.82 9.38 -14.46
C THR A 23 10.22 8.41 -13.35
N ILE A 24 11.48 7.97 -13.37
CA ILE A 24 12.07 7.15 -12.30
C ILE A 24 13.24 7.97 -11.75
N THR A 25 13.11 8.50 -10.54
CA THR A 25 14.17 9.33 -9.91
C THR A 25 15.31 8.46 -9.38
N PHE A 26 14.97 7.35 -8.73
CA PHE A 26 15.94 6.41 -8.14
C PHE A 26 15.70 5.00 -8.66
N ARG A 27 16.77 4.31 -9.07
CA ARG A 27 16.64 2.96 -9.65
C ARG A 27 16.66 1.87 -8.59
N ASN A 28 17.29 2.13 -7.46
CA ASN A 28 17.41 1.18 -6.36
C ASN A 28 17.40 1.89 -4.99
N LEU A 29 17.24 1.08 -3.94
CA LEU A 29 17.17 1.55 -2.56
C LEU A 29 18.48 2.21 -2.13
N ASP A 30 19.63 1.69 -2.53
CA ASP A 30 20.95 2.18 -2.09
C ASP A 30 21.19 3.62 -2.58
N GLU A 31 20.84 3.91 -3.84
CA GLU A 31 20.87 5.28 -4.40
C GLU A 31 20.00 6.24 -3.58
N PHE A 32 18.80 5.80 -3.21
CA PHE A 32 17.88 6.62 -2.43
C PHE A 32 18.37 6.83 -0.99
N ILE A 33 18.90 5.80 -0.32
CA ILE A 33 19.48 5.93 1.02
C ILE A 33 20.68 6.86 1.01
N LYS A 34 21.59 6.72 0.04
CA LYS A 34 22.71 7.65 -0.15
C LYS A 34 22.23 9.09 -0.33
N TYR A 35 21.17 9.31 -1.11
CA TYR A 35 20.56 10.63 -1.24
C TYR A 35 20.01 11.16 0.10
N LEU A 36 19.37 10.33 0.92
CA LEU A 36 18.92 10.75 2.25
C LEU A 36 20.08 11.13 3.18
N GLU A 37 21.18 10.38 3.14
CA GLU A 37 22.39 10.62 3.92
C GLU A 37 23.07 11.93 3.49
N GLU A 38 23.27 12.13 2.18
CA GLU A 38 23.93 13.32 1.62
C GLU A 38 23.16 14.62 1.85
N ASN A 39 21.82 14.54 1.95
CA ASN A 39 20.97 15.71 2.16
C ASN A 39 20.63 15.96 3.64
N ASN A 40 21.30 15.28 4.59
CA ASN A 40 21.00 15.32 6.02
C ASN A 40 19.54 14.99 6.38
N CYS A 41 18.77 14.41 5.46
CA CYS A 41 17.42 13.87 5.72
C CYS A 41 17.47 12.60 6.58
N ALA A 42 18.67 12.03 6.81
CA ALA A 42 18.87 10.95 7.77
C ALA A 42 18.57 11.36 9.23
N ASN A 43 18.60 12.66 9.55
CA ASN A 43 18.19 13.18 10.86
C ASN A 43 16.67 13.40 10.97
N ASP A 44 15.91 13.25 9.88
CA ASP A 44 14.43 13.18 9.90
C ASP A 44 13.92 11.79 10.34
N ILE A 45 14.77 11.02 11.04
CA ILE A 45 14.30 10.00 11.99
C ILE A 45 13.66 10.80 13.15
N GLU A 46 12.52 11.42 12.88
CA GLU A 46 11.64 11.85 13.95
C GLU A 46 11.17 10.57 14.64
N VAL A 47 11.84 10.25 15.75
CA VAL A 47 11.36 9.30 16.77
C VAL A 47 10.10 9.85 17.45
N SER A 48 9.68 11.08 17.12
CA SER A 48 8.42 11.58 17.63
C SER A 48 7.28 10.82 16.94
N PRO A 49 6.39 10.14 17.70
CA PRO A 49 5.05 9.96 17.20
C PRO A 49 4.57 11.36 16.80
N CYS A 50 3.91 11.49 15.64
CA CYS A 50 3.24 12.72 15.27
C CYS A 50 2.56 13.30 16.53
N SER A 51 2.80 14.57 16.86
CA SER A 51 2.23 15.21 18.06
C SER A 51 0.70 15.17 18.07
N LYS A 52 0.09 14.89 16.91
CA LYS A 52 -1.22 14.26 16.77
C LYS A 52 -1.03 12.75 16.91
N SER A 53 -1.02 12.28 18.14
CA SER A 53 -0.71 10.90 18.46
C SER A 53 -1.80 9.96 17.98
N HIS A 54 -1.73 9.55 16.71
CA HIS A 54 -2.64 8.55 16.13
C HIS A 54 -2.44 7.14 16.72
N THR A 55 -1.40 6.96 17.53
CA THR A 55 -1.05 5.72 18.24
C THR A 55 -1.70 5.57 19.62
N PHE A 56 -2.26 6.63 20.21
CA PHE A 56 -2.78 6.57 21.59
C PHE A 56 -4.22 6.04 21.70
N ASN A 57 -4.92 5.90 20.57
CA ASN A 57 -6.20 5.23 20.50
C ASN A 57 -6.07 3.91 19.72
N ARG A 58 -5.12 3.03 20.09
CA ARG A 58 -5.31 1.60 19.78
C ARG A 58 -6.63 1.21 20.44
N PRO A 59 -7.67 0.82 19.68
CA PRO A 59 -8.90 0.37 20.30
C PRO A 59 -8.55 -0.79 21.22
N VAL A 60 -8.83 -0.61 22.51
CA VAL A 60 -9.00 -1.75 23.40
C VAL A 60 -10.15 -2.52 22.77
N ALA A 61 -9.87 -3.75 22.33
CA ALA A 61 -10.79 -4.64 21.62
C ALA A 61 -12.23 -4.50 22.13
N ASP A 62 -13.25 -4.41 21.23
CA ASP A 62 -14.57 -5.02 21.49
C ASP A 62 -15.70 -4.85 20.43
N PRO A 63 -15.45 -4.42 19.18
CA PRO A 63 -16.31 -4.93 18.10
C PRO A 63 -15.55 -5.80 17.09
N ARG A 64 -16.09 -6.99 16.78
CA ARG A 64 -15.73 -7.69 15.54
C ARG A 64 -16.61 -7.12 14.43
N LEU A 65 -16.01 -6.60 13.36
CA LEU A 65 -16.77 -6.34 12.15
C LEU A 65 -16.86 -7.67 11.39
N ILE A 66 -18.02 -8.31 11.48
CA ILE A 66 -18.31 -9.49 10.65
C ILE A 66 -18.57 -9.00 9.24
N VAL A 67 -17.56 -9.15 8.40
CA VAL A 67 -17.63 -8.77 7.00
C VAL A 67 -18.03 -10.00 6.20
N LYS A 68 -19.34 -10.22 6.14
CA LYS A 68 -20.00 -11.41 5.56
C LYS A 68 -19.81 -12.70 6.39
N ALA A 69 -20.56 -13.75 6.01
CA ALA A 69 -20.54 -15.06 6.65
C ALA A 69 -19.26 -15.89 6.42
N THR A 70 -18.19 -15.29 5.85
CA THR A 70 -16.98 -16.01 5.43
C THR A 70 -15.69 -15.53 6.07
N TRP A 71 -15.66 -14.32 6.64
CA TRP A 71 -14.50 -13.79 7.36
C TRP A 71 -14.91 -12.62 8.26
N CYS A 72 -14.04 -12.25 9.19
CA CYS A 72 -14.22 -11.04 9.98
C CYS A 72 -12.89 -10.30 10.19
N VAL A 73 -12.99 -9.00 10.45
CA VAL A 73 -11.85 -8.15 10.80
C VAL A 73 -12.17 -7.40 12.10
N TYR A 74 -11.14 -7.23 12.93
CA TYR A 74 -11.25 -6.50 14.19
C TYR A 74 -9.92 -5.82 14.55
N GLY A 75 -10.01 -4.66 15.20
CA GLY A 75 -8.85 -3.82 15.51
C GLY A 75 -9.03 -2.37 15.04
N ASN A 76 -7.96 -1.77 14.50
CA ASN A 76 -7.94 -0.39 14.03
C ASN A 76 -8.90 -0.10 12.86
N SER A 77 -9.27 -1.10 12.07
CA SER A 77 -10.24 -1.02 10.95
C SER A 77 -11.57 -0.38 11.34
N LEU A 78 -11.95 -0.51 12.61
CA LEU A 78 -13.17 0.09 13.15
C LEU A 78 -13.04 1.61 13.31
N ASN A 79 -11.80 2.11 13.37
CA ASN A 79 -11.48 3.53 13.36
C ASN A 79 -11.41 4.04 11.92
N THR A 80 -12.57 4.02 11.25
CA THR A 80 -12.71 4.50 9.87
C THR A 80 -12.36 5.98 9.73
N GLU A 81 -12.66 6.80 10.74
CA GLU A 81 -12.29 8.22 10.77
C GLU A 81 -10.77 8.41 10.67
N PHE A 82 -10.01 7.64 11.44
CA PHE A 82 -8.55 7.67 11.36
C PHE A 82 -8.05 7.26 9.97
N PHE A 83 -8.58 6.17 9.42
CA PHE A 83 -8.23 5.71 8.07
C PHE A 83 -8.46 6.81 7.01
N TYR A 84 -9.64 7.44 7.00
CA TYR A 84 -9.95 8.51 6.04
C TYR A 84 -9.12 9.77 6.28
N SER A 85 -8.84 10.12 7.54
CA SER A 85 -7.95 11.23 7.87
C SER A 85 -6.55 10.99 7.32
N CYS A 86 -6.01 9.77 7.48
CA CYS A 86 -4.74 9.39 6.89
C CYS A 86 -4.80 9.47 5.37
N LEU A 87 -5.84 8.93 4.72
CA LEU A 87 -5.93 8.94 3.26
C LEU A 87 -5.96 10.36 2.66
N LYS A 88 -6.53 11.34 3.35
CA LYS A 88 -6.64 12.72 2.88
C LYS A 88 -5.34 13.53 3.03
N ASP A 89 -4.49 13.17 3.97
CA ASP A 89 -3.22 13.87 4.22
C ASP A 89 -2.10 13.29 3.34
N LYS A 90 -1.74 14.00 2.27
CA LYS A 90 -0.71 13.57 1.30
C LYS A 90 0.72 13.65 1.82
N HIS A 91 0.93 14.27 2.98
CA HIS A 91 2.27 14.45 3.56
C HIS A 91 2.55 13.44 4.67
N CYS A 92 1.52 12.94 5.35
CA CYS A 92 1.72 11.97 6.42
C CYS A 92 1.84 10.53 5.89
N GLY A 93 2.73 9.77 6.54
CA GLY A 93 2.70 8.32 6.53
C GLY A 93 2.23 7.81 7.87
N ASP A 94 1.37 6.81 7.89
CA ASP A 94 0.90 6.20 9.14
C ASP A 94 0.77 4.67 9.03
N ILE A 95 0.46 4.01 10.14
CA ILE A 95 0.31 2.57 10.23
C ILE A 95 -0.96 2.18 10.98
N ILE A 96 -1.75 1.26 10.40
CA ILE A 96 -2.87 0.59 11.06
C ILE A 96 -2.60 -0.89 11.23
N VAL A 97 -3.14 -1.46 12.30
CA VAL A 97 -3.03 -2.89 12.60
C VAL A 97 -4.40 -3.47 12.88
N ASP A 98 -4.70 -4.58 12.22
CA ASP A 98 -5.90 -5.37 12.42
C ASP A 98 -5.61 -6.86 12.54
N HIS A 99 -6.64 -7.59 12.92
CA HIS A 99 -6.72 -9.03 12.81
C HIS A 99 -7.74 -9.40 11.74
N TYR A 100 -7.40 -10.42 10.97
CA TYR A 100 -8.25 -11.03 9.98
C TYR A 100 -8.44 -12.51 10.34
N GLU A 101 -9.69 -12.93 10.43
CA GLU A 101 -10.06 -14.30 10.76
C GLU A 101 -10.98 -14.85 9.65
N PRO A 102 -10.54 -15.85 8.87
CA PRO A 102 -11.42 -16.56 7.97
C PRO A 102 -12.42 -17.39 8.79
N LEU A 103 -13.68 -17.40 8.35
CA LEU A 103 -14.75 -18.23 8.92
C LEU A 103 -15.03 -19.46 8.06
N VAL A 104 -14.25 -19.65 6.99
CA VAL A 104 -14.28 -20.79 6.08
C VAL A 104 -12.84 -21.28 5.86
N ASP A 105 -12.68 -22.60 5.75
CA ASP A 105 -11.35 -23.24 5.67
C ASP A 105 -10.85 -23.41 4.22
N ASP A 106 -11.74 -23.21 3.24
CA ASP A 106 -11.44 -23.38 1.82
C ASP A 106 -11.65 -22.04 1.07
N PRO A 107 -10.65 -21.56 0.30
CA PRO A 107 -10.76 -20.39 -0.55
C PRO A 107 -12.00 -20.38 -1.47
N GLU A 108 -12.45 -21.53 -1.96
CA GLU A 108 -13.63 -21.63 -2.85
C GLU A 108 -14.94 -21.21 -2.17
N HIS A 109 -15.01 -21.25 -0.83
CA HIS A 109 -16.20 -20.86 -0.08
C HIS A 109 -16.27 -19.35 0.21
N PHE A 110 -15.25 -18.56 -0.16
CA PHE A 110 -15.28 -17.12 0.06
C PHE A 110 -16.33 -16.42 -0.81
N ILE A 111 -17.18 -15.61 -0.18
CA ILE A 111 -18.17 -14.79 -0.89
C ILE A 111 -17.52 -13.48 -1.32
N LEU A 112 -16.89 -13.48 -2.50
CA LEU A 112 -16.20 -12.33 -3.05
C LEU A 112 -17.14 -11.29 -3.65
N SER A 113 -16.79 -10.01 -3.51
CA SER A 113 -17.39 -8.91 -4.26
C SER A 113 -17.06 -9.01 -5.76
N LYS A 114 -17.65 -8.12 -6.58
CA LYS A 114 -17.33 -8.03 -8.01
C LYS A 114 -15.86 -7.68 -8.25
N GLY A 115 -15.29 -6.79 -7.44
CA GLY A 115 -13.88 -6.42 -7.55
C GLY A 115 -12.94 -7.56 -7.15
N GLY A 116 -13.25 -8.28 -6.06
CA GLY A 116 -12.45 -9.43 -5.62
C GLY A 116 -12.42 -10.54 -6.67
N ARG A 117 -13.58 -10.86 -7.28
CA ARG A 117 -13.63 -11.82 -8.40
C ARG A 117 -12.84 -11.34 -9.61
N ARG A 118 -12.92 -10.05 -9.95
CA ARG A 118 -12.15 -9.49 -11.07
C ARG A 118 -10.64 -9.63 -10.83
N ILE A 119 -10.15 -9.37 -9.62
CA ILE A 119 -8.73 -9.61 -9.29
C ILE A 119 -8.39 -11.09 -9.44
N LEU A 120 -9.24 -11.99 -8.93
CA LEU A 120 -9.04 -13.44 -9.00
C LEU A 120 -9.01 -13.98 -10.45
N GLU A 121 -9.87 -13.45 -11.32
CA GLU A 121 -10.08 -13.93 -12.69
C GLU A 121 -9.12 -13.26 -13.71
N THR A 122 -8.53 -12.12 -13.36
CA THR A 122 -7.58 -11.42 -14.24
C THR A 122 -6.20 -12.05 -14.09
N PRO A 123 -5.50 -12.40 -15.19
CA PRO A 123 -4.14 -12.91 -15.11
C PRO A 123 -3.25 -11.92 -14.35
N ASN A 124 -2.52 -12.40 -13.36
CA ASN A 124 -1.49 -11.60 -12.69
C ASN A 124 -0.23 -11.54 -13.58
N ALA A 125 0.65 -10.56 -13.34
CA ALA A 125 1.95 -10.48 -14.01
C ALA A 125 2.92 -11.59 -13.57
N GLY A 126 2.48 -12.44 -12.62
CA GLY A 126 3.08 -13.71 -12.23
C GLY A 126 2.97 -14.00 -10.73
N GLY A 127 2.98 -15.27 -10.33
CA GLY A 127 3.13 -15.71 -8.94
C GLY A 127 1.89 -16.35 -8.30
N ASN A 128 2.08 -16.90 -7.08
CA ASN A 128 1.06 -17.63 -6.31
C ASN A 128 0.31 -16.76 -5.29
N SER A 129 0.37 -15.42 -5.41
CA SER A 129 -0.09 -14.50 -4.36
C SER A 129 -1.53 -13.98 -4.54
N VAL A 130 -2.26 -14.43 -5.58
CA VAL A 130 -3.55 -13.84 -6.00
C VAL A 130 -4.54 -13.69 -4.84
N TRP A 131 -4.66 -14.70 -3.98
CA TRP A 131 -5.57 -14.66 -2.84
C TRP A 131 -5.26 -13.56 -1.83
N SER A 132 -3.99 -13.21 -1.64
CA SER A 132 -3.62 -12.12 -0.74
C SER A 132 -4.01 -10.74 -1.28
N GLU A 133 -4.02 -10.60 -2.60
CA GLU A 133 -4.50 -9.40 -3.28
C GLU A 133 -6.02 -9.32 -3.23
N VAL A 134 -6.70 -10.43 -3.54
CA VAL A 134 -8.15 -10.56 -3.47
C VAL A 134 -8.66 -10.22 -2.08
N LEU A 135 -8.09 -10.83 -1.04
CA LEU A 135 -8.53 -10.57 0.34
C LEU A 135 -8.12 -9.19 0.84
N GLY A 136 -6.94 -8.69 0.43
CA GLY A 136 -6.54 -7.31 0.74
C GLY A 136 -7.54 -6.31 0.17
N TYR A 137 -7.99 -6.54 -1.06
CA TYR A 137 -9.06 -5.77 -1.68
C TYR A 137 -10.41 -5.95 -0.97
N GLU A 138 -10.83 -7.17 -0.61
CA GLU A 138 -12.11 -7.39 0.09
C GLU A 138 -12.15 -6.67 1.44
N VAL A 139 -11.04 -6.64 2.18
CA VAL A 139 -10.91 -5.84 3.41
C VAL A 139 -11.13 -4.36 3.11
N LEU A 140 -10.43 -3.82 2.12
CA LEU A 140 -10.57 -2.40 1.76
C LEU A 140 -11.98 -2.04 1.26
N HIS A 141 -12.57 -2.92 0.44
CA HIS A 141 -13.90 -2.75 -0.13
C HIS A 141 -14.97 -2.69 0.95
N HIS A 142 -14.92 -3.61 1.90
CA HIS A 142 -15.98 -3.75 2.87
C HIS A 142 -15.82 -2.88 4.11
N CYS A 143 -14.59 -2.62 4.55
CA CYS A 143 -14.35 -1.77 5.71
C CYS A 143 -14.37 -0.28 5.32
N PHE A 144 -13.96 0.07 4.10
CA PHE A 144 -13.75 1.47 3.69
C PHE A 144 -14.37 1.82 2.34
N GLY A 145 -15.23 0.97 1.77
CA GLY A 145 -15.97 1.29 0.54
C GLY A 145 -15.12 1.33 -0.73
N ALA A 146 -13.91 0.74 -0.72
CA ALA A 146 -13.01 0.77 -1.86
C ALA A 146 -13.61 0.14 -3.13
N GLN A 147 -13.51 0.83 -4.26
CA GLN A 147 -13.96 0.33 -5.56
C GLN A 147 -12.76 0.04 -6.45
N LEU A 148 -12.68 -1.17 -7.00
CA LEU A 148 -11.56 -1.55 -7.87
C LEU A 148 -11.54 -0.69 -9.14
N LYS A 149 -10.41 -0.05 -9.42
CA LYS A 149 -10.17 0.72 -10.65
C LYS A 149 -9.40 -0.13 -11.66
N ARG A 150 -8.19 -0.55 -11.30
CA ARG A 150 -7.29 -1.30 -12.17
C ARG A 150 -6.61 -2.44 -11.41
N THR A 151 -6.43 -3.60 -12.07
CA THR A 151 -5.59 -4.71 -11.60
C THR A 151 -4.12 -4.49 -11.99
N GLU A 152 -3.21 -5.33 -11.50
CA GLU A 152 -1.77 -5.25 -11.74
C GLU A 152 -1.41 -5.04 -13.22
N THR A 153 -2.01 -5.82 -14.11
CA THR A 153 -1.73 -5.80 -15.57
C THR A 153 -2.38 -4.63 -16.31
N GLU A 154 -3.28 -3.90 -15.66
CA GLU A 154 -4.00 -2.76 -16.23
C GLU A 154 -3.38 -1.42 -15.81
N ILE A 155 -2.50 -1.44 -14.81
CA ILE A 155 -1.75 -0.25 -14.41
C ILE A 155 -0.57 -0.07 -15.38
N GLU A 156 -0.48 1.14 -15.94
CA GLU A 156 0.55 1.50 -16.90
C GLU A 156 1.72 2.18 -16.20
N TYR A 157 2.94 1.68 -16.44
CA TYR A 157 4.18 2.18 -15.85
C TYR A 157 5.20 2.58 -16.91
N ALA A 158 6.12 3.46 -16.52
CA ALA A 158 7.39 3.62 -17.21
C ALA A 158 8.16 2.27 -17.26
N PRO A 159 8.84 1.95 -18.38
CA PRO A 159 9.60 0.70 -18.52
C PRO A 159 10.64 0.50 -17.41
N GLY A 160 10.70 -0.72 -16.86
CA GLY A 160 11.68 -1.10 -15.83
C GLY A 160 11.33 -0.68 -14.39
N SER A 161 10.10 -0.19 -14.16
CA SER A 161 9.64 0.23 -12.83
C SER A 161 9.24 -0.92 -11.91
N LYS A 162 9.06 -0.59 -10.62
CA LYS A 162 8.30 -1.39 -9.65
C LYS A 162 6.82 -1.29 -9.95
N ILE A 163 6.13 -2.42 -9.76
CA ILE A 163 4.70 -2.61 -10.04
C ILE A 163 3.94 -2.63 -8.71
N THR A 164 2.68 -2.20 -8.77
CA THR A 164 1.69 -2.18 -7.68
C THR A 164 0.60 -3.18 -8.03
N ASP A 165 0.09 -3.92 -7.05
CA ASP A 165 -0.78 -5.07 -7.29
C ASP A 165 -2.17 -4.66 -7.80
N PHE A 166 -2.74 -3.55 -7.32
CA PHE A 166 -3.98 -2.98 -7.87
C PHE A 166 -4.17 -1.51 -7.47
N SER A 167 -5.18 -0.86 -8.03
CA SER A 167 -5.60 0.48 -7.61
C SER A 167 -7.10 0.56 -7.38
N VAL A 168 -7.50 1.40 -6.43
CA VAL A 168 -8.88 1.56 -5.99
C VAL A 168 -9.29 3.03 -5.93
N ASP A 169 -10.59 3.25 -5.94
CA ASP A 169 -11.24 4.51 -5.61
C ASP A 169 -11.83 4.41 -4.20
N ILE A 170 -11.42 5.31 -3.31
CA ILE A 170 -11.94 5.40 -1.94
C ILE A 170 -12.31 6.86 -1.70
N ASP A 171 -13.60 7.15 -1.46
CA ASP A 171 -14.11 8.51 -1.23
C ASP A 171 -13.71 9.50 -2.35
N GLY A 172 -13.67 9.03 -3.61
CA GLY A 172 -13.27 9.83 -4.77
C GLY A 172 -11.77 10.01 -4.95
N SER A 173 -10.94 9.46 -4.06
CA SER A 173 -9.48 9.46 -4.19
C SER A 173 -8.96 8.22 -4.89
N HIS A 174 -8.05 8.41 -5.84
CA HIS A 174 -7.41 7.30 -6.55
C HIS A 174 -6.17 6.83 -5.79
N ILE A 175 -6.22 5.60 -5.29
CA ILE A 175 -5.24 5.01 -4.37
C ILE A 175 -4.58 3.80 -5.02
N GLY A 176 -3.25 3.75 -5.00
CA GLY A 176 -2.50 2.53 -5.32
C GLY A 176 -2.42 1.61 -4.10
N VAL A 177 -2.45 0.30 -4.33
CA VAL A 177 -2.38 -0.71 -3.26
C VAL A 177 -1.34 -1.76 -3.58
N SER A 178 -0.29 -1.83 -2.76
CA SER A 178 0.70 -2.90 -2.80
C SER A 178 0.45 -3.91 -1.69
N VAL A 179 0.53 -5.20 -1.99
CA VAL A 179 0.32 -6.30 -1.05
C VAL A 179 1.62 -7.03 -0.76
N VAL A 180 1.85 -7.33 0.51
CA VAL A 180 3.04 -8.03 0.98
C VAL A 180 2.63 -9.12 1.95
N ARG A 181 3.17 -10.31 1.75
CA ARG A 181 3.03 -11.42 2.68
C ARG A 181 4.32 -11.59 3.45
N ILE A 182 4.25 -11.53 4.77
CA ILE A 182 5.37 -11.81 5.66
C ILE A 182 5.31 -13.28 6.05
N ILE A 183 6.11 -14.08 5.36
CA ILE A 183 6.27 -15.50 5.63
C ILE A 183 7.48 -15.67 6.53
N ASN A 184 7.27 -16.13 7.76
CA ASN A 184 8.32 -16.46 8.72
C ASN A 184 8.57 -17.97 8.78
N PHE A 185 8.40 -18.66 7.66
CA PHE A 185 8.64 -20.09 7.53
C PHE A 185 9.57 -20.37 6.35
N PHE A 186 10.39 -21.40 6.46
CA PHE A 186 11.26 -21.87 5.39
C PHE A 186 11.30 -23.39 5.37
N ASP A 187 11.32 -23.96 4.17
CA ASP A 187 11.40 -25.40 3.99
C ASP A 187 12.86 -25.85 3.85
N LEU A 188 13.24 -26.83 4.65
CA LEU A 188 14.49 -27.56 4.53
C LEU A 188 14.20 -29.05 4.48
N ASN A 189 14.55 -29.67 3.36
CA ASN A 189 14.38 -31.12 3.14
C ASN A 189 12.94 -31.61 3.38
N GLY A 190 11.95 -30.85 2.93
CA GLY A 190 10.53 -31.19 3.09
C GLY A 190 9.99 -31.00 4.51
N LYS A 191 10.73 -30.31 5.39
CA LYS A 191 10.25 -29.88 6.72
C LYS A 191 10.20 -28.36 6.79
N THR A 192 9.07 -27.84 7.24
CA THR A 192 8.84 -26.41 7.44
C THR A 192 9.34 -25.99 8.82
N TYR A 193 10.22 -25.00 8.85
CA TYR A 193 10.79 -24.42 10.06
C TYR A 193 10.32 -22.98 10.22
N LYS A 194 9.98 -22.59 11.46
CA LYS A 194 9.66 -21.20 11.79
C LYS A 194 10.95 -20.41 11.96
N ALA A 195 11.16 -19.41 11.13
CA ALA A 195 12.22 -18.42 11.28
C ALA A 195 11.86 -17.42 12.39
N VAL A 196 12.88 -16.99 13.14
CA VAL A 196 12.74 -15.85 14.04
C VAL A 196 12.64 -14.59 13.20
N PHE A 197 11.51 -13.90 13.27
CA PHE A 197 11.34 -12.61 12.64
C PHE A 197 12.02 -11.55 13.50
N THR A 198 13.13 -10.99 13.01
CA THR A 198 13.94 -10.03 13.78
C THR A 198 13.57 -8.58 13.45
N PRO A 199 13.82 -7.63 14.36
CA PRO A 199 13.64 -6.21 14.08
C PRO A 199 14.48 -5.71 12.89
N GLU A 200 15.68 -6.26 12.71
CA GLU A 200 16.53 -5.94 11.54
C GLU A 200 15.88 -6.39 10.22
N TYR A 201 15.34 -7.61 10.19
CA TYR A 201 14.64 -8.11 9.02
C TYR A 201 13.39 -7.28 8.71
N ALA A 202 12.62 -6.91 9.75
CA ALA A 202 11.45 -6.04 9.64
C ALA A 202 11.81 -4.68 9.02
N ARG A 203 12.88 -4.05 9.50
CA ARG A 203 13.38 -2.77 8.97
C ARG A 203 13.82 -2.88 7.52
N ASN A 204 14.60 -3.90 7.16
CA ASN A 204 15.03 -4.12 5.78
C ASN A 204 13.84 -4.37 4.84
N LEU A 205 12.84 -5.12 5.31
CA LEU A 205 11.59 -5.34 4.58
C LEU A 205 10.84 -4.03 4.35
N LEU A 206 10.64 -3.23 5.41
CA LEU A 206 9.94 -1.94 5.33
C LEU A 206 10.66 -0.97 4.37
N TYR A 207 11.97 -0.85 4.48
CA TYR A 207 12.77 0.00 3.57
C TYR A 207 12.57 -0.41 2.11
N LYS A 208 12.71 -1.71 1.82
CA LYS A 208 12.55 -2.24 0.46
C LYS A 208 11.13 -2.01 -0.07
N LYS A 209 10.10 -2.23 0.75
CA LYS A 209 8.70 -2.15 0.32
C LYS A 209 8.22 -0.70 0.19
N LEU A 210 8.53 0.16 1.14
CA LEU A 210 8.20 1.59 1.09
C LEU A 210 8.92 2.30 -0.06
N PHE A 211 10.20 1.96 -0.32
CA PHE A 211 10.88 2.44 -1.51
C PHE A 211 10.19 1.98 -2.80
N GLY A 212 9.77 0.70 -2.86
CA GLY A 212 9.02 0.18 -4.00
C GLY A 212 7.72 0.94 -4.26
N VAL A 213 6.99 1.31 -3.20
CA VAL A 213 5.78 2.13 -3.27
C VAL A 213 6.10 3.52 -3.85
N ILE A 214 7.14 4.20 -3.35
CA ILE A 214 7.56 5.50 -3.89
C ILE A 214 7.92 5.38 -5.37
N ALA A 215 8.77 4.42 -5.73
CA ALA A 215 9.22 4.20 -7.10
C ALA A 215 8.05 3.90 -8.06
N SER A 216 7.09 3.08 -7.64
CA SER A 216 5.90 2.79 -8.44
C SER A 216 5.03 4.03 -8.66
N THR A 217 4.88 4.89 -7.66
CA THR A 217 4.09 6.13 -7.74
C THR A 217 4.66 7.10 -8.76
N GLU A 218 5.99 7.27 -8.78
CA GLU A 218 6.67 8.14 -9.75
C GLU A 218 6.50 7.62 -11.19
N ALA A 219 6.55 6.31 -11.36
CA ALA A 219 6.54 5.66 -12.65
C ALA A 219 5.15 5.36 -13.22
N THR A 220 4.08 5.47 -12.43
CA THR A 220 2.73 5.20 -12.92
C THR A 220 2.25 6.36 -13.80
N VAL A 221 1.62 6.04 -14.95
CA VAL A 221 1.02 7.03 -15.84
C VAL A 221 -0.24 7.64 -15.22
N ASP A 222 -1.09 6.78 -14.64
CA ASP A 222 -2.28 7.18 -13.88
C ASP A 222 -1.89 7.55 -12.43
N LYS A 223 -1.86 8.85 -12.11
CA LYS A 223 -1.29 9.33 -10.85
C LYS A 223 -2.20 9.07 -9.66
N TRP A 224 -1.67 8.35 -8.67
CA TRP A 224 -2.33 8.14 -7.39
C TRP A 224 -2.13 9.31 -6.45
N GLU A 225 -3.14 9.58 -5.64
CA GLU A 225 -3.10 10.61 -4.62
C GLU A 225 -2.38 10.14 -3.36
N LYS A 226 -2.52 8.84 -3.05
CA LYS A 226 -1.92 8.18 -1.90
C LYS A 226 -1.76 6.68 -2.18
N GLN A 227 -0.95 6.01 -1.37
CA GLN A 227 -0.68 4.58 -1.47
C GLN A 227 -1.02 3.85 -0.18
N ILE A 228 -1.43 2.59 -0.32
CA ILE A 228 -1.58 1.66 0.79
C ILE A 228 -0.59 0.51 0.59
N LEU A 229 0.26 0.27 1.59
CA LEU A 229 1.05 -0.95 1.68
C LEU A 229 0.33 -1.93 2.61
N PHE A 230 -0.42 -2.86 2.04
CA PHE A 230 -1.13 -3.90 2.77
C PHE A 230 -0.19 -5.06 3.11
N VAL A 231 -0.05 -5.38 4.39
CA VAL A 231 0.92 -6.34 4.92
C VAL A 231 0.17 -7.44 5.65
N TRP A 232 0.20 -8.64 5.08
CA TRP A 232 -0.25 -9.86 5.74
C TRP A 232 0.85 -10.42 6.63
N THR A 233 0.51 -10.79 7.86
CA THR A 233 1.40 -11.49 8.79
C THR A 233 0.70 -12.68 9.43
N THR A 234 1.46 -13.76 9.67
CA THR A 234 1.00 -14.99 10.35
C THR A 234 1.01 -14.88 11.87
N SER A 235 1.50 -13.76 12.42
CA SER A 235 1.67 -13.60 13.86
C SER A 235 1.48 -12.16 14.32
N SER A 236 0.76 -12.00 15.43
CA SER A 236 0.62 -10.72 16.14
C SER A 236 1.97 -10.15 16.59
N CYS A 237 2.87 -11.01 17.08
CA CYS A 237 4.22 -10.58 17.48
C CYS A 237 5.01 -9.98 16.30
N VAL A 238 4.86 -10.54 15.10
CA VAL A 238 5.45 -9.98 13.88
C VAL A 238 4.82 -8.63 13.54
N ALA A 239 3.50 -8.48 13.72
CA ALA A 239 2.82 -7.20 13.54
C ALA A 239 3.37 -6.13 14.49
N ASP A 240 3.57 -6.46 15.77
CA ASP A 240 4.14 -5.54 16.75
C ASP A 240 5.57 -5.11 16.39
N ILE A 241 6.42 -6.06 15.96
CA ILE A 241 7.79 -5.75 15.50
C ILE A 241 7.75 -4.81 14.28
N ILE A 242 6.83 -5.03 13.33
CA ILE A 242 6.66 -4.14 12.17
C ILE A 242 6.26 -2.73 12.63
N VAL A 243 5.34 -2.59 13.58
CA VAL A 243 4.95 -1.28 14.12
C VAL A 243 6.12 -0.58 14.80
N GLU A 244 6.86 -1.29 15.64
CA GLU A 244 8.02 -0.73 16.34
C GLU A 244 9.10 -0.25 15.37
N GLU A 245 9.37 -1.02 14.32
CA GLU A 245 10.38 -0.68 13.31
C GLU A 245 9.90 0.37 12.31
N TYR A 246 8.60 0.44 12.03
CA TYR A 246 8.00 1.47 11.17
C TYR A 246 8.35 2.88 11.65
N TRP A 247 8.23 3.16 12.95
CA TRP A 247 8.54 4.49 13.48
C TRP A 247 10.03 4.84 13.47
N LYS A 248 10.91 3.87 13.22
CA LYS A 248 12.35 4.08 13.05
C LYS A 248 12.73 4.35 11.59
N VAL A 249 11.82 4.10 10.65
CA VAL A 249 12.03 4.43 9.23
C VAL A 249 11.91 5.95 9.04
N PRO A 250 12.82 6.60 8.28
CA PRO A 250 12.75 8.02 7.98
C PRO A 250 11.38 8.47 7.45
N ALA A 251 10.90 9.63 7.91
CA ALA A 251 9.57 10.14 7.54
C ALA A 251 9.38 10.26 6.02
N LYS A 252 10.44 10.61 5.30
CA LYS A 252 10.43 10.72 3.82
C LYS A 252 10.12 9.39 3.12
N LEU A 253 10.57 8.26 3.66
CA LEU A 253 10.24 6.92 3.13
C LEU A 253 8.80 6.51 3.39
N ARG A 254 8.24 6.97 4.51
CA ARG A 254 6.87 6.62 4.92
C ARG A 254 5.84 7.58 4.33
N SER A 255 6.26 8.76 3.89
CA SER A 255 5.38 9.80 3.38
C SER A 255 4.47 9.31 2.26
N ASN A 256 3.25 9.87 2.24
CA ASN A 256 2.20 9.52 1.29
C ASN A 256 1.84 8.01 1.20
N THR A 257 2.17 7.24 2.24
CA THR A 257 1.89 5.80 2.31
C THR A 257 1.23 5.46 3.65
N LEU A 258 0.08 4.79 3.60
CA LEU A 258 -0.52 4.13 4.76
C LEU A 258 -0.08 2.68 4.78
N VAL A 259 0.61 2.25 5.83
CA VAL A 259 0.93 0.84 6.04
C VAL A 259 -0.23 0.17 6.75
N TYR A 260 -0.86 -0.81 6.11
CA TYR A 260 -1.96 -1.57 6.67
C TYR A 260 -1.48 -2.96 7.04
N VAL A 261 -1.20 -3.22 8.32
CA VAL A 261 -0.82 -4.55 8.79
C VAL A 261 -2.06 -5.34 9.20
N SER A 262 -2.22 -6.54 8.67
CA SER A 262 -3.29 -7.45 9.04
C SER A 262 -2.70 -8.80 9.46
N HIS A 263 -2.94 -9.17 10.71
CA HIS A 263 -2.60 -10.48 11.24
C HIS A 263 -3.68 -11.47 10.83
N ALA A 264 -3.37 -12.35 9.89
CA ALA A 264 -4.27 -13.39 9.40
C ALA A 264 -4.12 -14.66 10.24
N THR A 265 -5.12 -14.97 11.05
CA THR A 265 -5.20 -16.21 11.82
C THR A 265 -5.73 -17.35 10.94
N ASN A 266 -5.30 -18.60 11.19
CA ASN A 266 -5.80 -19.81 10.50
C ASN A 266 -5.83 -19.71 8.95
N SER A 267 -4.91 -18.95 8.37
CA SER A 267 -4.90 -18.60 6.95
C SER A 267 -3.59 -19.02 6.29
N GLU A 268 -3.08 -20.22 6.56
CA GLU A 268 -1.78 -20.67 6.02
C GLU A 268 -1.75 -20.62 4.48
N TRP A 269 -2.88 -20.94 3.83
CA TRP A 269 -3.08 -20.86 2.38
C TRP A 269 -2.93 -19.44 1.79
N LEU A 270 -2.96 -18.40 2.63
CA LEU A 270 -2.72 -17.02 2.22
C LEU A 270 -1.24 -16.76 1.94
N PHE A 271 -0.32 -17.53 2.54
CA PHE A 271 1.13 -17.33 2.57
C PHE A 271 1.85 -18.33 1.66
#